data_AF-A0A0D7KFY3-F1
#
_entry.id   AF-A0A0D7KFY3-F1
#
_cell.length_a   1.000
_cell.length_b   1.000
_cell.length_c   1.000
_cell.angle_alpha   90.00
_cell.angle_beta   90.00
_cell.angle_gamma   90.00
#
_symmetry.space_group_name_H-M   'P 1'
#
loop_
_entity.id
_entity.type
_entity.pdbx_description
1 polymer ?
#
loop_
_entity_poly.entity_id
_entity_poly.type
_entity_poly.pdbx_seq_one_letter_code
_entity_poly.pdbx_strand_id
1 'polypeptide(L)'
;MNLLERRLVSLMKQMSTEEQQDLCIQAGLMIYMKEGLKREEIKINISEDFKSKFERDVNKDEMLWMYALEEIKLYISPIEFETWFLTTKGKYNCDGTLIVLCRTSPQIVWLSRRHDSFIKLMVSTIIGDKVNIKYELLQ
;
A
#
# COMPACT_ATOMS: atom_id res chain seq x y z
N MET A 1 8.06 -27.52 -5.82
CA MET A 1 8.58 -26.25 -5.29
C MET A 1 9.49 -25.59 -6.30
N ASN A 2 9.05 -24.48 -6.89
CA ASN A 2 9.77 -23.72 -7.92
C ASN A 2 10.97 -22.95 -7.32
N LEU A 3 11.82 -22.36 -8.17
CA LEU A 3 13.05 -21.69 -7.75
C LEU A 3 12.78 -20.49 -6.82
N LEU A 4 11.67 -19.78 -7.05
CA LEU A 4 11.22 -18.63 -6.24
C LEU A 4 10.78 -19.08 -4.84
N GLU A 5 9.95 -20.12 -4.75
CA GLU A 5 9.49 -20.70 -3.48
C GLU A 5 10.68 -21.20 -2.63
N ARG A 6 11.67 -21.84 -3.26
CA ARG A 6 12.90 -22.27 -2.57
C ARG A 6 13.69 -21.09 -2.00
N ARG A 7 13.79 -19.99 -2.76
CA ARG A 7 14.52 -18.78 -2.37
C ARG A 7 13.80 -18.04 -1.25
N LEU A 8 12.48 -17.97 -1.31
CA LEU A 8 11.63 -17.36 -0.27
C LEU A 8 11.74 -18.12 1.05
N VAL A 9 11.68 -19.46 1.02
CA VAL A 9 11.90 -20.31 2.21
C VAL A 9 13.31 -20.12 2.78
N SER A 10 14.32 -19.97 1.92
CA SER A 10 15.69 -19.72 2.38
C SER A 10 15.84 -18.36 3.05
N LEU A 11 15.16 -17.33 2.55
CA LEU A 11 15.14 -15.98 3.14
C LEU A 11 14.40 -15.99 4.49
N MET A 12 13.23 -16.62 4.55
CA MET A 12 12.47 -16.74 5.79
C MET A 12 13.28 -17.42 6.90
N LYS A 13 14.08 -18.44 6.58
CA LYS A 13 14.97 -19.10 7.55
C LYS A 13 16.07 -18.21 8.12
N GLN A 14 16.39 -17.09 7.46
CA GLN A 14 17.39 -16.12 7.92
C GLN A 14 16.76 -14.99 8.75
N MET A 15 15.43 -14.90 8.77
CA MET A 15 14.67 -13.90 9.52
C MET A 15 14.44 -14.37 10.96
N SER A 16 14.30 -13.42 11.88
CA SER A 16 13.83 -13.66 13.24
C SER A 16 12.37 -14.11 13.26
N THR A 17 11.95 -14.72 14.37
CA THR A 17 10.57 -15.19 14.56
C THR A 17 9.55 -14.05 14.45
N GLU A 18 9.89 -12.86 14.92
CA GLU A 18 9.03 -11.67 14.86
C GLU A 18 8.87 -11.18 13.41
N GLU A 19 9.96 -11.11 12.65
CA GLU A 19 9.92 -10.75 11.23
C GLU A 19 9.17 -11.79 10.38
N GLN A 20 9.28 -13.08 10.71
CA GLN A 20 8.50 -14.13 10.05
C GLN A 20 7.00 -14.00 10.34
N GLN A 21 6.63 -13.64 11.57
CA GLN A 21 5.24 -13.42 11.96
C GLN A 21 4.65 -12.21 11.24
N ASP A 22 5.40 -11.10 11.18
CA ASP A 22 4.97 -9.90 10.49
C ASP A 22 4.79 -10.16 8.98
N LEU A 23 5.73 -10.86 8.35
CA LEU A 23 5.61 -11.28 6.95
C LEU A 23 4.38 -12.17 6.70
N CYS A 24 4.08 -13.11 7.60
CA CYS A 24 2.89 -13.95 7.49
C CYS A 24 1.60 -13.14 7.63
N ILE A 25 1.57 -12.17 8.54
CA ILE A 25 0.42 -11.27 8.74
C ILE A 25 0.21 -10.41 7.49
N GLN A 26 1.26 -9.78 6.97
CA GLN A 26 1.21 -8.97 5.77
C GLN A 26 0.77 -9.78 4.53
N ALA A 27 1.32 -10.99 4.36
CA ALA A 27 0.93 -11.89 3.29
C ALA A 27 -0.54 -12.33 3.41
N GLY A 28 -1.00 -12.64 4.63
CA GLY A 28 -2.40 -12.97 4.91
C GLY A 28 -3.35 -11.82 4.58
N LEU A 29 -2.98 -10.59 4.94
CA LEU A 29 -3.73 -9.37 4.60
C LEU A 29 -3.77 -9.13 3.10
N MET A 30 -2.65 -9.31 2.39
CA MET A 30 -2.61 -9.21 0.93
C MET A 30 -3.52 -10.23 0.25
N ILE A 31 -3.52 -11.49 0.71
CA ILE A 31 -4.42 -12.52 0.18
C ILE A 31 -5.88 -12.18 0.48
N TYR A 32 -6.19 -11.76 1.72
CA TYR A 32 -7.53 -11.35 2.13
C TYR A 32 -8.05 -10.17 1.29
N MET A 33 -7.23 -9.15 1.05
CA MET A 33 -7.62 -8.00 0.23
C MET A 33 -7.75 -8.39 -1.23
N LYS A 34 -6.85 -9.22 -1.77
CA LYS A 34 -6.93 -9.71 -3.15
C LYS A 34 -8.19 -10.54 -3.41
N GLU A 35 -8.61 -11.34 -2.45
CA GLU A 35 -9.84 -12.14 -2.55
C GLU A 35 -11.10 -11.33 -2.17
N GLY A 36 -10.98 -10.37 -1.26
CA GLY A 36 -12.05 -9.45 -0.86
C GLY A 36 -12.35 -8.38 -1.93
N LEU A 37 -11.35 -7.95 -2.70
CA LEU A 37 -11.54 -7.07 -3.87
C LEU A 37 -12.18 -7.81 -5.05
N LYS A 38 -12.05 -9.15 -5.12
CA LYS A 38 -12.73 -9.98 -6.13
C LYS A 38 -14.17 -10.33 -5.79
N ARG A 39 -14.59 -10.14 -4.53
CA ARG A 39 -15.92 -10.49 -4.05
C ARG A 39 -16.54 -9.28 -3.39
N GLU A 40 -17.36 -8.54 -4.14
CA GLU A 40 -18.35 -7.67 -3.52
C GLU A 40 -19.15 -8.48 -2.49
N GLU A 41 -19.16 -7.98 -1.25
CA GLU A 41 -19.89 -8.48 -0.08
C GLU A 41 -19.51 -9.84 0.51
N ILE A 42 -18.67 -9.82 1.57
CA ILE A 42 -18.79 -10.81 2.65
C ILE A 42 -18.75 -10.09 4.01
N LYS A 43 -19.91 -10.04 4.68
CA LYS A 43 -20.02 -9.76 6.12
C LYS A 43 -19.60 -11.02 6.87
N ILE A 44 -18.48 -10.96 7.60
CA ILE A 44 -18.10 -12.01 8.55
C ILE A 44 -18.22 -11.45 9.97
N ASN A 45 -18.98 -12.17 10.79
CA ASN A 45 -19.23 -11.88 12.20
C ASN A 45 -18.02 -12.33 13.03
N ILE A 46 -17.06 -11.42 13.23
CA ILE A 46 -15.94 -11.61 14.17
C ILE A 46 -16.43 -11.12 15.54
N SER A 47 -16.21 -11.93 16.59
CA SER A 47 -16.69 -11.62 17.95
C SER A 47 -16.22 -10.23 18.38
N GLU A 48 -17.12 -9.48 19.00
CA GLU A 48 -17.00 -8.04 19.29
C GLU A 48 -15.75 -7.69 20.11
N ASP A 49 -15.18 -8.66 20.85
CA ASP A 49 -14.00 -8.46 21.69
C ASP A 49 -12.67 -8.34 20.93
N PHE A 50 -12.52 -8.97 19.76
CA PHE A 50 -11.31 -8.83 18.93
C PHE A 50 -11.41 -7.70 17.90
N LYS A 51 -12.63 -7.26 17.59
CA LYS A 51 -12.88 -6.07 16.77
C LYS A 51 -12.34 -4.80 17.44
N SER A 52 -12.64 -4.58 18.72
CA SER A 52 -12.37 -3.27 19.35
C SER A 52 -10.90 -2.86 19.50
N LYS A 53 -9.94 -3.82 19.47
CA LYS A 53 -8.51 -3.51 19.67
C LYS A 53 -7.71 -3.40 18.37
N PHE A 54 -8.19 -4.03 17.29
CA PHE A 54 -7.56 -4.03 15.96
C PHE A 54 -8.32 -3.18 14.93
N GLU A 55 -9.62 -2.90 15.13
CA GLU A 55 -10.37 -1.85 14.41
C GLU A 55 -10.04 -0.46 14.98
N ARG A 56 -8.75 -0.14 15.19
CA ARG A 56 -8.32 1.26 15.16
C ARG A 56 -8.27 1.65 13.69
N ASP A 57 -9.43 1.94 13.10
CA ASP A 57 -9.65 2.61 11.80
C ASP A 57 -8.42 2.66 10.88
N VAL A 58 -7.84 1.50 10.52
CA VAL A 58 -6.83 1.48 9.47
C VAL A 58 -7.64 1.57 8.20
N ASN A 59 -7.84 2.80 7.75
CA ASN A 59 -8.59 3.10 6.55
C ASN A 59 -7.96 2.29 5.41
N LYS A 60 -8.75 1.43 4.75
CA LYS A 60 -8.28 0.59 3.63
C LYS A 60 -7.55 1.41 2.57
N ASP A 61 -7.96 2.66 2.44
CA ASP A 61 -7.39 3.65 1.54
C ASP A 61 -5.94 4.03 1.93
N GLU A 62 -5.68 4.16 3.23
CA GLU A 62 -4.34 4.47 3.75
C GLU A 62 -3.40 3.27 3.58
N MET A 63 -3.91 2.04 3.72
CA MET A 63 -3.11 0.82 3.46
C MET A 63 -2.62 0.74 2.02
N LEU A 64 -3.47 1.04 1.02
CA LEU A 64 -3.05 1.01 -0.38
C LEU A 64 -1.87 1.94 -0.63
N TRP A 65 -1.92 3.16 -0.08
CA TRP A 65 -0.84 4.13 -0.26
C TRP A 65 0.43 3.72 0.48
N MET A 66 0.32 3.14 1.68
CA MET A 66 1.48 2.59 2.38
C MET A 66 2.19 1.50 1.55
N TYR A 67 1.44 0.58 0.93
CA TYR A 67 2.03 -0.41 0.05
C TYR A 67 2.67 0.22 -1.20
N ALA A 68 2.01 1.21 -1.81
CA ALA A 68 2.59 1.93 -2.94
C ALA A 68 3.90 2.64 -2.55
N LEU A 69 3.98 3.23 -1.35
CA LEU A 69 5.19 3.87 -0.84
C LEU A 69 6.34 2.89 -0.64
N GLU A 70 6.09 1.70 -0.10
CA GLU A 70 7.13 0.68 0.05
C GLU A 70 7.65 0.20 -1.31
N GLU A 71 6.77 0.01 -2.31
CA GLU A 71 7.21 -0.30 -3.67
C GLU A 71 8.01 0.85 -4.30
N ILE A 72 7.52 2.09 -4.21
CA ILE A 72 8.20 3.30 -4.72
C ILE A 72 9.62 3.43 -4.15
N LYS A 73 9.79 3.15 -2.86
CA LYS A 73 11.07 3.23 -2.14
C LYS A 73 12.14 2.29 -2.71
N LEU A 74 11.74 1.20 -3.38
CA LEU A 74 12.69 0.27 -4.01
C LEU A 74 13.29 0.82 -5.32
N TYR A 75 12.65 1.79 -5.95
CA TYR A 75 13.03 2.30 -7.28
C TYR A 75 13.54 3.74 -7.29
N ILE A 76 13.37 4.46 -6.19
CA ILE A 76 13.78 5.87 -6.05
C ILE A 76 14.93 5.98 -5.04
N SER A 77 15.82 6.96 -5.23
CA SER A 77 16.89 7.21 -4.27
C SER A 77 16.32 7.54 -2.87
N PRO A 78 16.97 7.12 -1.77
CA PRO A 78 16.47 7.39 -0.42
C PRO A 78 16.19 8.88 -0.15
N ILE A 79 17.09 9.76 -0.61
CA ILE A 79 16.96 11.21 -0.45
C ILE A 79 15.72 11.74 -1.18
N GLU A 80 15.49 11.29 -2.41
CA GLU A 80 14.33 11.71 -3.19
C GLU A 80 13.01 11.16 -2.60
N PHE A 81 13.03 9.93 -2.08
CA PHE A 81 11.89 9.35 -1.37
C PHE A 81 11.54 10.14 -0.10
N GLU A 82 12.53 10.41 0.75
CA GLU A 82 12.34 11.18 1.99
C GLU A 82 11.83 12.60 1.70
N THR A 83 12.36 13.22 0.65
CA THR A 83 11.99 14.61 0.28
C THR A 83 10.56 14.70 -0.26
N TRP A 84 10.16 13.78 -1.14
CA TRP A 84 8.94 13.95 -1.93
C TRP A 84 7.81 12.99 -1.57
N PHE A 85 8.10 11.81 -1.03
CA PHE A 85 7.11 10.74 -0.84
C PHE A 85 6.80 10.47 0.64
N LEU A 86 7.79 10.47 1.51
CA LEU A 86 7.65 10.07 2.92
C LEU A 86 6.51 10.78 3.68
N THR A 87 6.27 12.05 3.34
CA THR A 87 5.29 12.90 4.04
C THR A 87 3.90 12.90 3.40
N THR A 88 3.71 12.15 2.31
CA THR A 88 2.44 12.07 1.60
C THR A 88 1.47 11.11 2.27
N LYS A 89 0.18 11.35 2.09
CA LYS A 89 -0.87 10.37 2.40
C LYS A 89 -1.65 10.04 1.13
N GLY A 90 -2.37 8.92 1.13
CA GLY A 90 -3.21 8.55 0.01
C GLY A 90 -4.62 8.24 0.46
N LYS A 91 -5.57 8.60 -0.39
CA LYS A 91 -6.99 8.27 -0.24
C LYS A 91 -7.48 7.69 -1.56
N TYR A 92 -7.94 6.45 -1.53
CA TYR A 92 -8.45 5.77 -2.72
C TYR A 92 -9.98 5.83 -2.73
N ASN A 93 -10.54 6.44 -3.76
CA ASN A 93 -11.99 6.54 -3.90
C ASN A 93 -12.54 5.35 -4.69
N CYS A 94 -13.82 5.02 -4.46
CA CYS A 94 -14.52 3.96 -5.19
C CYS A 94 -14.63 4.20 -6.71
N ASP A 95 -14.38 5.42 -7.18
CA ASP A 95 -14.38 5.77 -8.61
C ASP A 95 -13.06 5.43 -9.34
N GLY A 96 -12.13 4.75 -8.66
CA GLY A 96 -10.82 4.41 -9.21
C GLY A 96 -9.81 5.56 -9.17
N THR A 97 -10.09 6.61 -8.39
CA THR A 97 -9.16 7.73 -8.21
C THR A 97 -8.39 7.62 -6.91
N LEU A 98 -7.06 7.61 -7.00
CA LEU A 98 -6.16 7.85 -5.88
C LEU A 98 -5.91 9.36 -5.72
N ILE A 99 -6.26 9.90 -4.56
CA ILE A 99 -5.88 11.26 -4.14
C ILE A 99 -4.60 11.16 -3.32
N VAL A 100 -3.51 11.73 -3.82
CA VAL A 100 -2.24 11.87 -3.08
C VAL A 100 -2.23 13.23 -2.39
N LEU A 101 -2.26 13.19 -1.05
CA LEU A 101 -2.23 14.36 -0.18
C LEU A 101 -0.78 14.75 0.11
N CYS A 102 -0.41 15.94 -0.33
CA CYS A 102 0.92 16.52 -0.23
C CYS A 102 0.96 17.62 0.83
N ARG A 103 2.09 17.80 1.52
CA ARG A 103 2.25 18.87 2.51
C ARG A 103 2.36 20.26 1.89
N THR A 104 2.87 20.37 0.67
CA THR A 104 3.17 21.67 0.05
C THR A 104 2.84 21.69 -1.44
N SER A 105 2.55 22.88 -1.98
CA SER A 105 2.28 23.06 -3.41
C SER A 105 3.47 22.69 -4.30
N PRO A 106 4.74 22.99 -3.95
CA PRO A 106 5.89 22.50 -4.69
C PRO A 106 5.96 20.97 -4.79
N GLN A 107 5.59 20.25 -3.71
CA GLN A 107 5.53 18.78 -3.71
C GLN A 107 4.48 18.26 -4.69
N ILE A 108 3.30 18.89 -4.75
CA ILE A 108 2.27 18.58 -5.75
C ILE A 108 2.82 18.75 -7.17
N VAL A 109 3.43 19.91 -7.47
CA VAL A 109 3.95 20.20 -8.81
C VAL A 109 5.06 19.23 -9.19
N TRP A 110 5.94 18.89 -8.25
CA TRP A 110 7.02 17.95 -8.50
C TRP A 110 6.52 16.54 -8.79
N LEU A 111 5.66 16.00 -7.91
CA LEU A 111 5.12 14.65 -8.05
C LEU A 111 4.26 14.51 -9.32
N SER A 112 3.35 15.45 -9.57
CA SER A 112 2.47 15.42 -10.75
C SER A 112 3.22 15.50 -12.08
N ARG A 113 4.39 16.16 -12.12
CA ARG A 113 5.16 16.29 -13.36
C ARG A 113 6.16 15.16 -13.57
N ARG A 114 6.82 14.71 -12.51
CA ARG A 114 7.96 13.81 -12.61
C ARG A 114 7.62 12.36 -12.30
N HIS A 115 6.61 12.13 -11.46
CA HIS A 115 6.32 10.82 -10.88
C HIS A 115 4.90 10.32 -11.12
N ASP A 116 4.02 11.10 -11.77
CA ASP A 116 2.62 10.71 -12.02
C ASP A 116 2.50 9.35 -12.73
N SER A 117 3.19 9.16 -13.85
CA SER A 117 3.19 7.88 -14.57
C SER A 117 3.75 6.73 -13.74
N PHE A 118 4.77 7.00 -12.91
CA PHE A 118 5.40 5.98 -12.07
C PHE A 118 4.46 5.56 -10.93
N ILE A 119 3.85 6.52 -10.24
CA ILE A 119 2.87 6.26 -9.17
C ILE A 119 1.66 5.51 -9.75
N LYS A 120 1.17 5.92 -10.94
CA LYS A 120 0.10 5.19 -11.65
C LYS A 120 0.47 3.75 -11.89
N LEU A 121 1.68 3.47 -12.35
CA LEU A 121 2.15 2.11 -12.59
C LEU A 121 2.20 1.29 -11.30
N MET A 122 2.79 1.83 -10.23
CA MET A 122 2.91 1.13 -8.94
C MET A 122 1.53 0.78 -8.38
N VAL A 123 0.63 1.76 -8.33
CA VAL A 123 -0.71 1.57 -7.77
C VAL A 123 -1.55 0.64 -8.65
N SER A 124 -1.50 0.79 -9.98
CA SER A 124 -2.21 -0.10 -10.92
C SER A 124 -1.73 -1.55 -10.79
N THR A 125 -0.45 -1.76 -10.50
CA THR A 125 0.13 -3.10 -10.29
C THR A 125 -0.41 -3.74 -9.01
N ILE A 126 -0.62 -2.95 -7.96
CA ILE A 126 -1.16 -3.43 -6.69
C ILE A 126 -2.65 -3.79 -6.82
N ILE A 127 -3.45 -2.91 -7.44
CA ILE A 127 -4.91 -3.09 -7.53
C ILE A 127 -5.33 -3.98 -8.72
N GLY A 128 -4.47 -4.14 -9.73
CA GLY A 128 -4.75 -4.90 -10.95
C GLY A 128 -5.67 -4.20 -11.95
N ASP A 129 -5.85 -2.89 -11.83
CA ASP A 129 -6.72 -2.06 -12.68
C ASP A 129 -6.10 -0.67 -12.90
N LYS A 130 -6.64 0.10 -13.86
CA LYS A 130 -6.22 1.47 -14.15
C LYS A 130 -6.63 2.40 -13.02
N VAL A 131 -5.69 3.23 -12.59
CA VAL A 131 -5.92 4.26 -11.58
C VAL A 131 -5.82 5.67 -12.16
N ASN A 132 -6.75 6.54 -11.75
CA ASN A 132 -6.60 7.98 -11.93
C ASN A 132 -5.91 8.57 -10.70
N ILE A 133 -5.02 9.55 -10.90
CA ILE A 133 -4.34 10.21 -9.78
C ILE A 133 -4.74 11.68 -9.73
N LYS A 134 -5.05 12.16 -8.53
CA LYS A 134 -5.19 13.57 -8.19
C LYS A 134 -4.22 13.92 -7.08
N TYR A 135 -3.76 15.16 -7.07
CA TYR A 135 -2.85 15.67 -6.05
C TYR A 135 -3.51 16.84 -5.33
N GLU A 136 -3.55 16.78 -4.00
CA GLU A 136 -4.22 17.78 -3.17
C GLU A 136 -3.33 18.16 -1.99
N LEU A 137 -3.58 19.33 -1.39
CA LEU A 137 -2.89 19.73 -0.17
C LEU A 137 -3.48 19.00 1.04
N LEU A 138 -2.61 18.53 1.92
CA LEU A 138 -2.99 18.03 3.22
C LEU A 138 -3.59 19.18 4.03
N GLN A 139 -4.89 19.10 4.32
CA GLN A 139 -5.62 20.06 5.16
C GLN A 139 -5.39 19.78 6.65
#